data_AF-A0A953LJV5-F1
#
_entry.id   AF-A0A953LJV5-F1
#
_cell.length_a   1.000
_cell.length_b   1.000
_cell.length_c   1.000
_cell.angle_alpha   90.00
_cell.angle_beta   90.00
_cell.angle_gamma   90.00
#
_symmetry.space_group_name_H-M   'P 1'
#
loop_
_entity.id
_entity.type
_entity.pdbx_description
1 polymer ?
#
loop_
_entity_poly.entity_id
_entity_poly.type
_entity_poly.pdbx_seq_one_letter_code
_entity_poly.pdbx_strand_id
1 'polypeptide(L)'
;ARFVKPLDRELLRAQVEALGAGARLVTVEEHVVAGGFGSAVLEALAEMELHQVATLAIGVPDKFVPHGSQEVLRKTLGLDAESLYFRLRSFFAQRASIPVEDPSTPARSRSLA
;
A
#
# COMPACT_ATOMS: atom_id res chain seq x y z
N ALA A 1 -11.97 2.62 4.13
CA ALA A 1 -11.75 2.68 5.58
C ALA A 1 -12.48 3.90 6.13
N ARG A 2 -13.28 3.76 7.20
CA ARG A 2 -14.04 4.88 7.80
C ARG A 2 -13.37 5.46 9.05
N PHE A 3 -12.53 4.68 9.71
CA PHE A 3 -11.83 5.05 10.93
C PHE A 3 -10.32 4.93 10.70
N VAL A 4 -9.59 6.01 10.95
CA VAL A 4 -8.13 5.97 11.07
C VAL A 4 -7.75 5.45 12.46
N LYS A 5 -8.53 5.82 13.48
CA LYS A 5 -8.36 5.35 14.86
C LYS A 5 -9.72 5.07 15.54
N PRO A 6 -9.92 3.88 16.13
CA PRO A 6 -9.06 2.70 15.96
C PRO A 6 -9.10 2.22 14.50
N LEU A 7 -7.97 1.71 14.00
CA LEU A 7 -7.92 1.05 12.70
C LEU A 7 -8.59 -0.33 12.80
N ASP A 8 -9.35 -0.72 11.78
CA ASP A 8 -9.92 -2.06 11.67
C ASP A 8 -8.84 -3.07 11.23
N ARG A 9 -8.05 -3.54 12.21
CA ARG A 9 -6.91 -4.43 11.99
C ARG A 9 -7.35 -5.83 11.54
N GLU A 10 -8.51 -6.28 12.00
CA GLU A 10 -9.07 -7.58 11.62
C GLU A 10 -9.46 -7.61 10.15
N LEU A 11 -10.18 -6.57 9.67
CA LEU A 11 -10.52 -6.44 8.26
C LEU A 11 -9.25 -6.30 7.40
N LEU A 12 -8.28 -5.50 7.82
CA LEU A 12 -7.03 -5.32 7.09
C LEU A 12 -6.28 -6.66 6.91
N ARG A 13 -6.13 -7.42 7.99
CA ARG A 13 -5.53 -8.76 7.95
C ARG A 13 -6.30 -9.68 7.00
N ALA A 14 -7.62 -9.78 7.18
CA ALA A 14 -8.47 -10.66 6.37
C ALA A 14 -8.37 -10.32 4.88
N GLN A 15 -8.30 -9.04 4.50
CA GLN A 15 -8.13 -8.62 3.11
C GLN A 15 -6.77 -8.99 2.56
N VAL A 16 -5.69 -8.79 3.31
CA VAL A 16 -4.34 -9.15 2.89
C VAL A 16 -4.22 -10.67 2.69
N GLU A 17 -4.73 -11.45 3.64
CA GLU A 17 -4.71 -12.92 3.58
C GLU A 17 -5.54 -13.43 2.40
N ALA A 18 -6.72 -12.86 2.15
CA ALA A 18 -7.56 -13.22 1.02
C ALA A 18 -6.90 -12.93 -0.35
N LEU A 19 -6.07 -11.89 -0.44
CA LEU A 19 -5.31 -11.56 -1.65
C LEU A 19 -4.10 -12.48 -1.86
N GLY A 20 -3.55 -13.05 -0.78
CA GLY A 20 -2.44 -13.99 -0.83
C GLY A 20 -1.16 -13.41 -1.45
N ALA A 21 -0.47 -14.22 -2.25
CA ALA A 21 0.84 -13.87 -2.79
C ALA A 21 0.78 -12.61 -3.69
N GLY A 22 1.53 -11.59 -3.27
CA GLY A 22 1.60 -10.28 -3.90
C GLY A 22 0.33 -9.44 -3.75
N ALA A 23 -0.34 -9.59 -2.61
CA ALA A 23 -1.29 -8.61 -2.13
C ALA A 23 -0.77 -7.17 -2.36
N ARG A 24 -1.68 -6.31 -2.83
CA ARG A 24 -1.41 -4.91 -3.11
C ARG A 24 -2.44 -4.06 -2.40
N LEU A 25 -1.95 -3.08 -1.67
CA LEU A 25 -2.79 -2.19 -0.90
C LEU A 25 -2.50 -0.75 -1.30
N VAL A 26 -3.55 0.02 -1.56
CA VAL A 26 -3.44 1.45 -1.78
C VAL A 26 -4.26 2.17 -0.72
N THR A 27 -3.64 3.14 -0.05
CA THR A 27 -4.35 4.09 0.81
C THR A 27 -4.48 5.41 0.08
N VAL A 28 -5.64 6.04 0.22
CA VAL A 28 -5.92 7.38 -0.31
C VAL A 28 -6.48 8.22 0.83
N GLU A 29 -5.87 9.38 1.06
CA GLU A 29 -6.27 10.30 2.12
C GLU A 29 -6.11 11.76 1.67
N GLU A 30 -7.02 12.63 2.10
CA GLU A 30 -6.87 14.10 1.96
C GLU A 30 -6.22 14.65 3.23
N HIS A 31 -5.09 14.04 3.62
CA HIS A 31 -4.27 14.37 4.78
C HIS A 31 -2.79 14.21 4.40
N VAL A 32 -1.87 14.77 5.21
CA VAL A 32 -0.44 14.55 5.01
C VAL A 32 -0.12 13.06 5.15
N VAL A 33 0.60 12.51 4.18
CA VAL A 33 0.93 11.06 4.16
C VAL A 33 1.78 10.67 5.36
N ALA A 34 2.75 11.51 5.72
CA ALA A 34 3.60 11.31 6.88
C ALA A 34 2.75 11.39 8.17
N GLY A 35 2.69 10.29 8.93
CA GLY A 35 1.87 10.17 10.13
C GLY A 35 0.36 10.09 9.89
N GLY A 36 -0.08 10.01 8.63
CA GLY A 36 -1.49 9.89 8.24
C GLY A 36 -2.05 8.47 8.33
N PHE A 37 -3.21 8.27 7.71
CA PHE A 37 -3.87 6.98 7.55
C PHE A 37 -2.97 5.96 6.85
N GLY A 38 -2.26 6.35 5.78
CA GLY A 38 -1.32 5.47 5.10
C GLY A 38 -0.22 4.99 6.04
N SER A 39 0.32 5.87 6.87
CA SER A 39 1.34 5.50 7.88
C SER A 39 0.78 4.54 8.92
N ALA A 40 -0.42 4.81 9.47
CA ALA A 40 -1.07 3.91 10.44
C ALA A 40 -1.35 2.50 9.87
N VAL A 41 -1.70 2.40 8.59
CA VAL A 41 -1.86 1.11 7.91
C VAL A 41 -0.53 0.38 7.76
N LEU A 42 0.54 1.09 7.38
CA LEU A 42 1.88 0.49 7.27
C LEU A 42 2.40 -0.01 8.62
N GLU A 43 2.21 0.77 9.69
CA GLU A 43 2.52 0.38 11.06
C GLU A 43 1.76 -0.90 11.45
N ALA A 44 0.44 -0.93 11.21
CA ALA A 44 -0.36 -2.11 11.52
C ALA A 44 0.06 -3.35 10.72
N LEU A 45 0.40 -3.22 9.42
CA LEU A 45 0.93 -4.34 8.63
C LEU A 45 2.25 -4.87 9.19
N ALA A 46 3.15 -3.97 9.61
CA ALA A 46 4.43 -4.35 10.19
C ALA A 46 4.25 -5.07 11.53
N GLU A 47 3.40 -4.56 12.42
CA GLU A 47 3.06 -5.20 13.70
C GLU A 47 2.39 -6.57 13.55
N MET A 48 1.73 -6.81 12.41
CA MET A 48 1.08 -8.08 12.07
C MET A 48 1.97 -9.04 11.28
N GLU A 49 3.24 -8.67 11.04
CA GLU A 49 4.24 -9.41 10.27
C GLU A 49 3.84 -9.68 8.80
N LEU A 50 3.01 -8.80 8.22
CA LEU A 50 2.50 -8.91 6.84
C LEU A 50 3.37 -8.10 5.85
N HIS A 51 4.64 -8.49 5.70
CA HIS A 51 5.66 -7.74 4.94
C HIS A 51 5.59 -7.92 3.41
N GLN A 52 4.89 -8.95 2.94
CA GLN A 52 4.78 -9.32 1.52
C GLN A 52 3.75 -8.49 0.73
N VAL A 53 3.14 -7.48 1.38
CA VAL A 53 2.16 -6.59 0.78
C VAL A 53 2.87 -5.42 0.12
N ALA A 54 2.74 -5.28 -1.19
CA ALA A 54 3.18 -4.07 -1.87
C ALA A 54 2.19 -2.94 -1.56
N THR A 55 2.68 -1.81 -1.08
CA THR A 55 1.85 -0.70 -0.63
C THR A 55 2.11 0.58 -1.41
N LEU A 56 1.07 1.39 -1.55
CA LEU A 56 1.15 2.74 -2.09
C LEU A 56 0.29 3.67 -1.23
N ALA A 57 0.90 4.69 -0.64
CA ALA A 57 0.18 5.75 0.07
C ALA A 57 0.03 6.98 -0.82
N ILE A 58 -1.21 7.44 -0.99
CA ILE A 58 -1.56 8.62 -1.76
C ILE A 58 -2.22 9.62 -0.81
N GLY A 59 -1.66 10.82 -0.75
CA GLY A 59 -2.22 11.91 0.03
C GLY A 59 -1.49 13.21 -0.18
N VAL A 60 -1.66 14.13 0.76
CA VAL A 60 -1.04 15.45 0.72
C VAL A 60 0.46 15.29 1.04
N PRO A 61 1.35 15.93 0.27
CA PRO A 61 2.77 15.95 0.57
C PRO A 61 3.05 16.78 1.83
N ASP A 62 4.17 16.51 2.50
CA ASP A 62 4.62 17.27 3.68
C ASP A 62 5.18 18.65 3.28
N LYS A 63 4.29 19.52 2.80
CA LYS A 63 4.55 20.89 2.41
C LYS A 63 3.27 21.71 2.48
N PHE A 64 3.41 23.01 2.61
CA PHE A 64 2.27 23.93 2.56
C PHE A 64 1.52 23.82 1.23
N VAL A 65 0.19 23.69 1.33
CA VAL A 65 -0.74 23.76 0.20
C VAL A 65 -1.28 25.19 0.13
N PRO A 66 -1.11 25.90 -1.01
CA PRO A 66 -1.64 27.24 -1.18
C PRO A 66 -3.17 27.30 -1.10
N HIS A 67 -3.71 28.51 -0.99
CA HIS A 67 -5.15 28.75 -1.08
C HIS A 67 -5.63 28.52 -2.52
N GLY A 68 -6.85 27.99 -2.66
CA GLY A 68 -7.47 27.71 -3.94
C GLY A 68 -8.80 26.98 -3.76
N SER A 69 -9.53 26.76 -4.85
CA SER A 69 -10.71 25.89 -4.80
C SER A 69 -10.29 24.44 -4.53
N GLN A 70 -11.13 23.68 -3.82
CA GLN A 70 -10.85 22.27 -3.53
C GLN A 70 -10.59 21.45 -4.81
N GLU A 71 -11.34 21.72 -5.87
CA GLU A 71 -11.16 21.06 -7.17
C GLU A 71 -9.76 21.29 -7.74
N VAL A 72 -9.30 22.54 -7.78
CA VAL A 72 -7.98 22.90 -8.29
C VAL A 72 -6.88 22.31 -7.42
N LEU A 73 -7.04 22.37 -6.09
CA LEU A 73 -6.06 21.82 -5.16
C LEU A 73 -5.96 20.30 -5.27
N ARG A 74 -7.09 19.58 -5.30
CA ARG A 74 -7.10 18.12 -5.49
C ARG A 74 -6.43 17.72 -6.79
N LYS A 75 -6.73 18.43 -7.90
CA LYS A 75 -6.06 18.17 -9.18
C LYS A 75 -4.56 18.41 -9.12
N THR A 76 -4.13 19.52 -8.51
CA THR A 76 -2.71 19.88 -8.37
C THR A 76 -1.96 18.89 -7.47
N LEU A 77 -2.65 18.32 -6.48
CA LEU A 77 -2.10 17.31 -5.58
C LEU A 77 -2.22 15.87 -6.13
N GLY A 78 -2.86 15.69 -7.28
CA GLY A 78 -3.09 14.37 -7.88
C GLY A 78 -4.10 13.51 -7.11
N LEU A 79 -5.01 14.15 -6.37
CA LEU A 79 -6.10 13.54 -5.60
C LEU A 79 -7.43 13.54 -6.37
N ASP A 80 -7.43 14.04 -7.61
CA ASP A 80 -8.57 13.91 -8.52
C ASP A 80 -8.63 12.50 -9.14
N ALA A 81 -9.79 12.15 -9.69
CA ALA A 81 -10.05 10.80 -10.21
C ALA A 81 -9.12 10.39 -11.36
N GLU A 82 -8.76 11.32 -12.25
CA GLU A 82 -7.89 11.05 -13.40
C GLU A 82 -6.46 10.77 -12.94
N SER A 83 -5.91 11.63 -12.08
CA SER A 83 -4.58 11.44 -11.51
C SER A 83 -4.48 10.14 -10.69
N LEU A 84 -5.50 9.83 -9.89
CA LEU A 84 -5.58 8.59 -9.14
C LEU A 84 -5.60 7.38 -10.09
N TYR A 85 -6.41 7.40 -11.14
CA TYR A 85 -6.46 6.32 -12.13
C TYR A 85 -5.09 5.99 -12.71
N PHE A 86 -4.35 7.00 -13.19
CA PHE A 86 -3.02 6.76 -13.78
C PHE A 86 -2.01 6.24 -12.76
N ARG A 87 -2.03 6.77 -11.53
CA ARG A 87 -1.11 6.34 -10.47
C ARG A 87 -1.39 4.90 -10.04
N LEU A 88 -2.67 4.56 -9.86
CA LEU A 88 -3.11 3.20 -9.55
C LEU A 88 -2.75 2.24 -10.70
N ARG A 89 -3.06 2.59 -11.95
CA ARG A 89 -2.75 1.76 -13.12
C ARG A 89 -1.26 1.46 -13.20
N SER A 90 -0.40 2.45 -13.02
CA SER A 90 1.06 2.28 -13.01
C SER A 90 1.51 1.35 -11.88
N PHE A 91 1.00 1.54 -10.67
CA PHE A 91 1.30 0.67 -9.52
C PHE A 91 0.86 -0.78 -9.75
N PHE A 92 -0.33 -0.98 -10.33
CA PHE A 92 -0.84 -2.31 -10.65
C PHE A 92 -0.13 -2.95 -11.87
N ALA A 93 0.40 -2.17 -12.81
CA ALA A 93 1.11 -2.68 -13.98
C ALA A 93 2.53 -3.22 -13.68
N GLN A 94 3.18 -2.75 -12.60
CA GLN A 94 4.56 -3.14 -12.22
C GLN A 94 4.74 -4.65 -11.93
N ARG A 95 3.68 -5.46 -11.96
CA ARG A 95 3.74 -6.92 -11.75
C ARG A 95 3.98 -7.76 -13.01
N ALA A 96 4.06 -7.16 -14.20
CA ALA A 96 4.37 -7.93 -15.40
C ALA A 96 5.81 -8.50 -15.43
N SER A 97 6.64 -8.26 -14.40
CA SER A 97 8.06 -8.62 -14.41
C SER A 97 8.62 -9.12 -13.07
N ILE A 98 7.98 -10.13 -12.46
CA ILE A 98 8.72 -10.96 -11.48
C ILE A 98 8.37 -12.44 -11.70
N PRO A 99 9.31 -13.28 -12.19
CA PRO A 99 9.24 -14.72 -12.03
C PRO A 99 9.70 -15.10 -10.61
N VAL A 100 8.90 -15.91 -9.93
CA VAL A 100 9.21 -16.65 -8.69
C VAL A 100 8.66 -18.05 -8.97
N GLU A 101 9.41 -19.16 -9.08
CA GLU A 101 10.57 -19.69 -8.34
C GLU A 101 11.56 -20.44 -9.27
N ASP A 102 12.80 -20.71 -8.81
CA ASP A 102 13.64 -21.79 -9.34
C ASP A 102 13.51 -23.06 -8.47
N PRO A 103 12.85 -24.13 -8.95
CA PRO A 103 12.72 -25.42 -8.27
C PRO A 103 14.02 -26.24 -8.19
N SER A 104 15.17 -25.71 -8.64
CA SER A 104 16.45 -26.44 -8.67
C SER A 104 17.28 -26.36 -7.38
N THR A 105 16.83 -25.67 -6.32
CA THR A 105 17.57 -25.61 -5.04
C THR A 105 17.36 -26.90 -4.24
N PRO A 106 18.38 -27.79 -4.10
CA PRO A 106 18.17 -29.05 -3.38
C PRO A 106 18.10 -28.79 -1.87
N ALA A 107 17.10 -29.39 -1.22
CA ALA A 107 17.03 -29.50 0.24
C ALA A 107 18.31 -30.19 0.74
N ARG A 108 19.19 -29.45 1.43
CA ARG A 108 20.39 -30.04 2.03
C ARG A 108 19.96 -30.96 3.16
N SER A 109 19.91 -32.27 2.88
CA SER A 109 19.86 -33.30 3.91
C SER A 109 21.18 -33.23 4.71
N ARG A 110 21.09 -32.89 6.00
CA ARG A 110 22.14 -33.26 6.95
C ARG A 110 21.75 -34.63 7.49
N SER A 111 22.26 -35.66 6.82
CA SER A 111 22.30 -37.03 7.32
C SER A 111 23.04 -37.06 8.65
N LEU A 112 22.43 -37.76 9.61
CA LEU A 112 23.09 -38.33 10.77
C LEU A 112 24.31 -39.14 10.34
N ALA A 113 25.43 -38.90 11.03
CA ALA A 113 26.49 -39.85 11.32
C ALA A 113 27.08 -39.46 12.68
#